data_AF-A0A849B5G8-F1
#
_entry.id   AF-A0A849B5G8-F1
#
_cell.length_a   1.000
_cell.length_b   1.000
_cell.length_c   1.000
_cell.angle_alpha   90.00
_cell.angle_beta   90.00
_cell.angle_gamma   90.00
#
_symmetry.space_group_name_H-M   'P 1'
#
loop_
_entity.id
_entity.type
_entity.pdbx_description
1 polymer ?
#
loop_
_entity_poly.entity_id
_entity_poly.type
_entity_poly.pdbx_seq_one_letter_code
_entity_poly.pdbx_strand_id
1 'polypeptide(L)' 'MIERPVVKIGDTIKAQFENFLGQVIVVTGIVRRIDGPNTIVGNDLVDGVPFFVSLDEILEINHKSILSGSVMKSLKEVS' A
#
# COMPACT_ATOMS: atom_id res chain seq x y z
N MET A 1 20.65 -2.64 -6.59
CA MET A 1 19.63 -3.39 -5.82
C MET A 1 18.58 -2.40 -5.43
N ILE A 2 17.32 -2.58 -5.87
CA ILE A 2 16.25 -1.67 -5.44
C ILE A 2 15.65 -2.29 -4.18
N GLU A 3 15.77 -1.60 -3.05
CA GLU A 3 15.23 -2.05 -1.78
C GLU A 3 13.69 -2.07 -1.85
N ARG A 4 13.08 -3.16 -1.41
CA ARG A 4 11.62 -3.22 -1.27
C ARG A 4 11.22 -2.42 -0.04
N PRO A 5 10.18 -1.58 -0.13
CA PRO A 5 9.68 -0.85 1.02
C PRO A 5 9.19 -1.83 2.09
N VAL A 6 9.56 -1.55 3.35
CA VAL A 6 9.16 -2.36 4.51
C VAL A 6 8.10 -1.60 5.29
N VAL A 7 6.88 -2.13 5.29
CA VAL A 7 5.73 -1.59 6.05
C VAL A 7 5.69 -2.20 7.44
N LYS A 8 5.37 -1.39 8.46
CA LYS A 8 5.24 -1.80 9.86
C LYS A 8 3.88 -1.40 10.44
N ILE A 9 3.46 -2.09 11.50
CA ILE A 9 2.31 -1.68 12.30
C ILE A 9 2.57 -0.31 12.90
N GLY A 10 1.58 0.58 12.81
CA GLY A 10 1.67 1.97 13.24
C GLY A 10 2.15 2.95 12.16
N ASP A 11 2.66 2.46 11.02
CA ASP A 11 3.02 3.34 9.91
C ASP A 11 1.77 4.01 9.33
N THR A 12 1.92 5.26 8.91
CA THR A 12 0.94 5.91 8.04
C THR A 12 1.19 5.48 6.61
N ILE A 13 0.16 5.01 5.91
CA ILE A 13 0.25 4.61 4.50
C ILE A 13 -0.78 5.36 3.67
N LYS A 14 -0.40 5.69 2.44
CA LYS A 14 -1.33 6.12 1.40
C LYS A 14 -1.37 5.03 0.34
N ALA A 15 -2.55 4.55 0.03
CA ALA A 15 -2.73 3.44 -0.90
C ALA A 15 -3.79 3.76 -1.96
N GLN A 16 -3.64 3.14 -3.12
CA GLN A 16 -4.55 3.23 -4.24
C GLN A 16 -4.87 1.82 -4.74
N PHE A 17 -6.16 1.50 -4.80
CA PHE A 17 -6.64 0.20 -5.25
C PHE A 17 -7.97 0.35 -5.99
N GLU A 18 -8.34 -0.68 -6.74
CA GLU A 18 -9.63 -0.76 -7.43
C GLU A 18 -10.64 -1.53 -6.58
N ASN A 19 -11.83 -0.97 -6.37
CA ASN A 19 -12.89 -1.67 -5.67
C ASN A 19 -13.67 -2.62 -6.60
N PHE A 20 -14.62 -3.38 -6.06
CA PHE A 20 -15.45 -4.32 -6.83
C PHE A 20 -16.32 -3.68 -7.92
N LEU A 21 -16.49 -2.36 -7.93
CA LEU A 21 -17.22 -1.61 -8.95
C LEU A 21 -16.30 -1.08 -10.06
N GLY A 22 -15.01 -1.43 -10.04
CA GLY A 22 -14.03 -0.92 -11.00
C GLY A 22 -13.61 0.53 -10.73
N GLN A 23 -13.88 1.05 -9.54
CA GLN A 23 -13.53 2.42 -9.19
C GLN A 23 -12.18 2.47 -8.49
N VAL A 24 -11.34 3.42 -8.91
CA VAL A 24 -10.07 3.71 -8.25
C VAL A 24 -10.31 4.49 -6.97
N ILE A 25 -9.91 3.92 -5.84
CA ILE A 25 -10.01 4.52 -4.52
C ILE A 25 -8.60 4.88 -4.05
N VAL A 26 -8.45 6.07 -3.45
CA VAL A 26 -7.22 6.49 -2.77
C VAL A 26 -7.54 6.72 -1.30
N VAL A 27 -6.82 6.05 -0.41
CA VAL A 27 -7.05 6.06 1.04
C VAL A 27 -5.77 6.40 1.78
N THR A 28 -5.87 7.11 2.91
CA THR A 28 -4.75 7.32 3.82
C THR A 28 -5.11 6.77 5.19
N GLY A 29 -4.28 5.87 5.70
CA GLY A 29 -4.59 5.14 6.94
C GLY A 29 -3.38 4.78 7.77
N ILE A 30 -3.66 4.25 8.97
CA ILE A 30 -2.64 3.68 9.86
C ILE A 30 -2.67 2.16 9.75
N VAL A 31 -1.50 1.54 9.58
CA VAL A 31 -1.36 0.08 9.56
C VAL A 31 -1.69 -0.48 10.93
N ARG A 32 -2.69 -1.37 11.00
CA ARG A 32 -3.13 -2.03 12.23
C ARG A 32 -2.63 -3.46 12.33
N ARG A 33 -2.51 -4.17 11.21
CA ARG A 33 -2.11 -5.57 11.17
C ARG A 33 -1.43 -5.91 9.85
N ILE A 34 -0.53 -6.90 9.88
CA ILE A 34 0.13 -7.47 8.71
C ILE A 34 -0.12 -8.97 8.75
N ASP A 35 -0.96 -9.46 7.85
CA ASP A 35 -1.43 -10.86 7.83
C ASP A 35 -0.59 -11.75 6.88
N GLY A 36 0.49 -11.18 6.31
CA GLY A 36 1.40 -11.87 5.41
C GLY A 36 2.16 -10.87 4.54
N PRO A 37 2.96 -11.35 3.57
CA PRO A 37 3.76 -10.48 2.71
C PRO A 37 2.91 -9.58 1.80
N ASN A 38 1.66 -9.96 1.52
CA ASN A 38 0.80 -9.30 0.54
C ASN A 38 -0.50 -8.74 1.13
N THR A 39 -0.72 -8.87 2.45
CA THR A 39 -1.98 -8.45 3.07
C THR A 39 -1.68 -7.56 4.26
N ILE A 40 -1.93 -6.27 4.07
CA ILE A 40 -1.78 -5.21 5.06
C ILE A 40 -3.18 -4.69 5.37
N VAL A 41 -3.51 -4.62 6.66
CA VAL A 41 -4.77 -4.07 7.15
C VAL A 41 -4.50 -2.68 7.69
N GLY A 42 -5.07 -1.67 7.03
CA GLY A 42 -5.05 -0.29 7.47
C GLY A 42 -6.40 0.12 8.05
N ASN A 43 -6.42 1.13 8.92
CA ASN A 43 -7.64 1.87 9.24
C ASN A 43 -7.55 3.25 8.61
N ASP A 44 -8.58 3.64 7.87
CA ASP A 44 -8.66 4.97 7.27
C ASP A 44 -8.63 6.06 8.35
N LEU A 45 -7.91 7.15 8.09
CA LEU A 45 -7.76 8.25 9.03
C LEU A 45 -8.99 9.15 9.15
N VAL A 46 -9.84 9.18 8.13
CA VAL A 46 -11.03 10.04 8.07
C VAL A 46 -12.22 9.33 8.71
N ASP A 47 -12.53 8.12 8.25
CA ASP A 47 -13.74 7.39 8.63
C ASP A 47 -13.48 6.31 9.69
N GLY A 48 -12.21 5.98 9.98
CA GLY A 48 -11.83 4.93 10.92
C GLY A 48 -12.10 3.50 10.45
N VAL A 49 -12.60 3.34 9.21
CA VAL A 49 -13.01 2.07 8.62
C VAL A 49 -11.77 1.25 8.22
N PRO A 50 -11.75 -0.06 8.51
CA PRO A 50 -10.66 -0.93 8.08
C PRO A 50 -10.67 -1.14 6.55
N PHE A 51 -9.49 -1.16 5.95
CA PHE A 51 -9.27 -1.49 4.54
C PHE A 51 -8.09 -2.47 4.38
N PHE A 52 -8.10 -3.18 3.26
CA PHE A 52 -7.09 -4.19 2.91
C PHE A 52 -6.33 -3.73 1.69
N VAL A 53 -5.00 -3.78 1.77
CA VAL A 53 -4.11 -3.45 0.65
C VAL A 53 -2.90 -4.38 0.64
N SER A 54 -2.31 -4.51 -0.53
CA SER A 54 -1.02 -5.14 -0.77
C SER A 54 0.08 -4.09 -0.85
N LEU A 55 1.35 -4.52 -0.81
CA LEU A 55 2.49 -3.62 -0.98
C LEU A 55 2.48 -2.89 -2.33
N ASP A 56 1.94 -3.51 -3.37
CA ASP A 56 1.93 -2.95 -4.73
C ASP A 56 0.96 -1.76 -4.85
N GLU A 57 -0.07 -1.74 -4.01
CA GLU A 57 -1.10 -0.70 -3.94
C GLU A 57 -0.68 0.48 -3.05
N ILE A 58 0.42 0.36 -2.29
CA ILE A 58 0.92 1.44 -1.45
C ILE A 58 1.73 2.43 -2.31
N LEU A 59 1.39 3.70 -2.18
CA LEU A 59 2.05 4.82 -2.86
C LEU A 59 3.04 5.53 -1.95
N GLU A 60 2.71 5.64 -0.67
CA GLU A 60 3.53 6.35 0.33
C GLU A 60 3.52 5.62 1.67
N ILE A 61 4.66 5.65 2.38
CA ILE A 61 4.82 5.19 3.76
C ILE A 61 5.42 6.33 4.58
N ASN A 62 4.78 6.71 5.69
CA ASN A 62 5.19 7.79 6.58
C ASN A 62 5.54 9.08 5.81
N HIS A 63 4.67 9.47 4.86
CA HIS A 63 4.81 10.66 4.02
C HIS A 63 6.00 10.62 3.04
N LYS A 64 6.57 9.43 2.79
CA LYS A 64 7.60 9.22 1.78
C LYS A 64 7.05 8.37 0.65
N SER A 65 7.11 8.90 -0.56
CA SER A 65 6.76 8.15 -1.77
C SER A 65 7.65 6.93 -1.93
N ILE A 66 7.02 5.81 -2.29
CA ILE A 66 7.72 4.58 -2.62
C ILE A 66 7.54 4.27 -4.11
N LEU A 67 8.51 3.55 -4.67
CA LEU A 67 8.31 2.94 -5.97
C LEU A 67 7.28 1.83 -5.78
N SER A 68 6.06 2.04 -6.28
CA SER A 68 5.00 1.01 -6.26
C SER A 68 5.53 -0.28 -6.87
N GLY A 69 5.15 -1.42 -6.30
CA GLY A 69 5.62 -2.72 -6.76
C GLY A 69 5.22 -3.05 -8.21
N SER A 70 4.19 -2.41 -8.76
CA SER A 70 3.87 -2.46 -10.20
C SER A 70 5.02 -1.89 -11.05
N VAL A 71 5.54 -0.71 -10.69
CA VAL A 71 6.66 -0.07 -11.38
C VAL A 71 7.93 -0.90 -11.25
N MET A 72 8.16 -1.51 -10.07
CA MET A 72 9.28 -2.43 -9.85
C MET A 72 9.20 -3.67 -10.74
N LYS A 73 7.99 -4.24 -10.91
CA LYS A 73 7.77 -5.41 -11.74
C LYS A 73 8.06 -5.10 -13.21
N SER A 74 7.59 -3.96 -13.71
CA SER A 74 7.89 -3.50 -15.07
C SER A 74 9.39 -3.27 -15.30
N LEU A 75 10.10 -2.66 -14.34
CA LEU A 75 11.56 -2.48 -14.43
C LEU A 75 12.32 -3.81 -14.49
N LYS A 76 11.81 -4.84 -13.80
CA LYS A 76 12.42 -6.17 -13.79
C LYS A 76 12.19 -6.93 -15.10
N GLU A 77 11.06 -6.72 -15.77
CA GLU A 77 10.71 -7.39 -17.03
C GLU A 77 11.49 -6.84 -18.25
N VAL A 78 12.07 -5.64 -18.14
CA VAL A 78 12.88 -5.01 -19.19
C VAL A 78 14.40 -5.19 -19.00
N SER A 79 14.82 -5.98 -18.01
CA SER A 79 16.23 -6.31 -17.70
C SER A 79 16.62 -7.68 -18.24
#